data_AF-A0A3D2QMF4-F1
#
_entry.id   AF-A0A3D2QMF4-F1
#
_cell.length_a   1.000
_cell.length_b   1.000
_cell.length_c   1.000
_cell.angle_alpha   90.00
_cell.angle_beta   90.00
_cell.angle_gamma   90.00
#
_symmetry.space_group_name_H-M   'P 1'
#
loop_
_entity.id
_entity.type
_entity.pdbx_description
1 polymer ?
#
loop_
_entity_poly.entity_id
_entity_poly.type
_entity_poly.pdbx_seq_one_letter_code
_entity_poly.pdbx_strand_id
1 'polypeptide(L)'
;MLFGMVVLHIVGFAGALVARRLKVPAGALIGSMLAVVLCNITTGFGELYPGDLRIVIQIVSGIVIGSRFTRSDIAMFRRVGLPALVFVVMLMLLNVLFAAWMAHSSSLSLVTSFFACAPGGVSDLALVAADFGADMESVSLLQMFRFVFVISFFPPLVKRLFSKQAPIRHAVPIDSVAGREGVVSDRTAYTNFAATVVLAIGGGVLFDLVGIPAGALIGAMVAVAVFNMTTSRAWYPSWLRFAIQ
;
A
#
# COMPACT_ATOMS: atom_id res chain seq x y z
N MET A 1 25.15 -8.21 -5.84
CA MET A 1 24.21 -7.07 -5.76
C MET A 1 23.19 -7.11 -6.88
N LEU A 2 23.50 -6.67 -8.10
CA LEU A 2 22.53 -6.68 -9.20
C LEU A 2 22.00 -8.09 -9.56
N PHE A 3 22.87 -9.11 -9.53
CA PHE A 3 22.47 -10.49 -9.84
C PHE A 3 21.44 -11.04 -8.83
N GLY A 4 21.68 -10.89 -7.53
CA GLY A 4 20.77 -11.35 -6.49
C GLY A 4 19.40 -10.69 -6.59
N MET A 5 19.37 -9.38 -6.82
CA MET A 5 18.13 -8.63 -7.02
C MET A 5 17.30 -9.10 -8.20
N VAL A 6 17.95 -9.34 -9.36
CA VAL A 6 17.26 -9.83 -10.56
C VAL A 6 16.69 -11.22 -10.31
N VAL A 7 17.45 -12.10 -9.64
CA VAL A 7 16.97 -13.44 -9.28
C VAL A 7 15.75 -13.36 -8.35
N LEU A 8 15.80 -12.54 -7.30
CA LEU A 8 14.67 -12.38 -6.37
C LEU A 8 13.41 -11.84 -7.07
N HIS A 9 13.54 -10.89 -8.00
CA HIS A 9 12.37 -10.40 -8.77
C HIS A 9 11.78 -11.48 -9.69
N ILE A 10 12.62 -12.24 -10.38
CA ILE A 10 12.16 -13.32 -11.27
C ILE A 10 11.45 -14.40 -10.45
N VAL A 11 12.04 -14.80 -9.32
CA VAL A 11 11.46 -15.82 -8.43
C VAL A 11 10.17 -15.31 -7.79
N GLY A 12 10.14 -14.06 -7.32
CA GLY A 12 8.94 -13.44 -6.78
C GLY A 12 7.80 -13.35 -7.82
N PHE A 13 8.12 -12.95 -9.05
CA PHE A 13 7.15 -12.89 -10.15
C PHE A 13 6.61 -14.28 -10.51
N ALA A 14 7.49 -15.29 -10.59
CA ALA A 14 7.10 -16.67 -10.82
C ALA A 14 6.18 -17.20 -9.70
N GLY A 15 6.55 -16.96 -8.44
CA GLY A 15 5.75 -17.33 -7.27
C GLY A 15 4.37 -16.69 -7.28
N ALA A 16 4.29 -15.38 -7.57
CA ALA A 16 3.04 -14.65 -7.72
C ALA A 16 2.14 -15.24 -8.81
N LEU A 17 2.72 -15.58 -9.97
CA LEU A 17 1.98 -16.16 -11.10
C LEU A 17 1.42 -17.54 -10.75
N VAL A 18 2.23 -18.39 -10.10
CA VAL A 18 1.81 -19.74 -9.67
C VAL A 18 0.67 -19.65 -8.66
N ALA A 19 0.82 -18.87 -7.59
CA ALA A 19 -0.21 -18.73 -6.56
C ALA A 19 -1.50 -18.09 -7.09
N ARG A 20 -1.40 -17.15 -8.05
CA ARG A 20 -2.56 -16.61 -8.75
C ARG A 20 -3.30 -17.68 -9.57
N ARG A 21 -2.57 -18.58 -10.25
CA ARG A 21 -3.19 -19.71 -10.98
C ARG A 21 -3.89 -20.69 -10.06
N LEU A 22 -3.36 -20.88 -8.85
CA LEU A 22 -3.96 -21.71 -7.81
C LEU A 22 -5.20 -21.07 -7.15
N LYS A 23 -5.61 -19.87 -7.56
CA LYS A 23 -6.76 -19.11 -7.03
C LYS A 23 -6.71 -18.92 -5.50
N VAL A 24 -5.50 -18.85 -4.96
CA VAL A 24 -5.29 -18.56 -3.54
C VAL A 24 -5.74 -17.11 -3.27
N PRO A 25 -6.49 -16.83 -2.18
CA PRO A 25 -6.81 -15.46 -1.80
C PRO A 25 -5.51 -14.66 -1.64
N ALA A 26 -5.43 -13.44 -2.19
CA ALA A 26 -4.19 -12.66 -2.21
C ALA A 26 -2.99 -13.37 -2.89
N GLY A 27 -3.24 -14.29 -3.83
CA GLY A 27 -2.22 -15.18 -4.38
C GLY A 27 -0.96 -14.51 -4.93
N ALA A 28 -1.06 -13.33 -5.56
CA ALA A 28 0.13 -12.63 -6.06
C ALA A 28 1.11 -12.27 -4.93
N LEU A 29 0.60 -11.70 -3.83
CA LEU A 29 1.38 -11.27 -2.67
C LEU A 29 1.91 -12.46 -1.86
N ILE A 30 1.07 -13.47 -1.65
CA ILE A 30 1.48 -14.70 -0.93
C ILE A 30 2.56 -15.43 -1.73
N GLY A 31 2.33 -15.60 -3.03
CA GLY A 31 3.21 -16.32 -3.92
C GLY A 31 4.57 -15.64 -4.06
N SER A 32 4.61 -14.31 -4.20
CA SER A 32 5.86 -13.57 -4.30
C SER A 32 6.65 -13.65 -2.99
N MET A 33 6.03 -13.38 -1.84
CA MET A 33 6.72 -13.42 -0.55
C MET A 33 7.25 -14.81 -0.22
N LEU A 34 6.45 -15.87 -0.38
CA LEU A 34 6.90 -17.24 -0.11
C LEU A 34 8.05 -17.66 -1.03
N ALA A 35 7.97 -17.35 -2.33
CA ALA A 35 9.02 -17.68 -3.27
C ALA A 35 10.34 -16.93 -2.97
N VAL A 36 10.25 -15.64 -2.64
CA VAL A 36 11.40 -14.82 -2.26
C VAL A 36 12.02 -15.30 -0.95
N VAL A 37 11.23 -15.62 0.07
CA VAL A 37 11.73 -16.14 1.36
C VAL A 37 12.44 -17.48 1.17
N LEU A 38 11.83 -18.42 0.44
CA LEU A 38 12.45 -19.73 0.16
C LEU A 38 13.76 -19.58 -0.63
N CYS A 39 13.79 -18.66 -1.61
CA CYS A 39 15.00 -18.34 -2.35
C CYS A 39 16.05 -17.74 -1.42
N ASN A 40 15.70 -16.78 -0.58
CA ASN A 40 16.63 -16.11 0.33
C ASN A 40 17.25 -17.13 1.31
N ILE A 41 16.45 -18.01 1.91
CA ILE A 41 16.94 -19.06 2.82
C ILE A 41 17.93 -20.02 2.13
N THR A 42 17.70 -20.34 0.85
CA THR A 42 18.53 -21.32 0.11
C THR A 42 19.78 -20.71 -0.51
N THR A 43 19.74 -19.43 -0.87
CA THR A 43 20.82 -18.77 -1.63
C THR A 43 21.58 -17.73 -0.82
N GLY A 44 21.01 -17.24 0.28
CA GLY A 44 21.59 -16.16 1.08
C GLY A 44 21.68 -14.83 0.33
N PHE A 45 20.90 -14.63 -0.75
CA PHE A 45 20.82 -13.36 -1.48
C PHE A 45 20.06 -12.28 -0.67
N GLY A 46 20.40 -12.10 0.61
CA GLY A 46 19.96 -10.98 1.44
C GLY A 46 20.79 -9.75 1.10
N GLU A 47 20.53 -9.14 -0.06
CA GLU A 47 21.22 -7.90 -0.45
C GLU A 47 20.32 -6.69 -0.23
N LEU A 48 20.83 -5.71 0.51
CA LEU A 48 20.20 -4.41 0.75
C LEU A 48 19.82 -3.78 -0.59
N TYR A 49 18.52 -3.50 -0.76
CA TYR A 49 18.06 -2.61 -1.82
C TYR A 49 18.67 -1.21 -1.65
N PRO A 50 19.07 -0.52 -2.73
CA PRO A 50 19.57 0.83 -2.65
C PRO A 50 18.49 1.73 -2.05
N GLY A 51 18.87 2.57 -1.09
CA GLY A 51 17.97 3.49 -0.39
C GLY A 51 17.17 4.38 -1.34
N ASP A 52 17.74 4.71 -2.51
CA ASP A 52 17.09 5.54 -3.52
C ASP A 52 15.84 4.89 -4.12
N LEU A 53 15.79 3.56 -4.24
CA LEU A 53 14.63 2.87 -4.80
C LEU A 53 13.41 2.99 -3.88
N ARG A 54 13.65 3.06 -2.57
CA ARG A 54 12.62 3.23 -1.56
C ARG A 54 11.88 4.56 -1.74
N ILE A 55 12.61 5.64 -1.99
CA ILE A 55 12.04 6.97 -2.30
C ILE A 55 11.18 6.89 -3.56
N VAL A 56 11.67 6.24 -4.62
CA VAL A 56 10.92 6.07 -5.88
C VAL A 56 9.61 5.31 -5.64
N ILE A 57 9.64 4.18 -4.93
CA ILE A 57 8.44 3.39 -4.65
C ILE A 57 7.47 4.18 -3.77
N GLN A 58 7.97 4.91 -2.76
CA GLN A 58 7.15 5.79 -1.93
C GLN A 58 6.44 6.88 -2.74
N ILE A 59 7.13 7.53 -3.69
CA ILE A 59 6.51 8.52 -4.59
C ILE A 59 5.41 7.86 -5.44
N VAL A 60 5.69 6.69 -6.00
CA VAL A 60 4.74 5.96 -6.86
C VAL A 60 3.51 5.48 -6.07
N SER A 61 3.70 4.98 -4.84
CA SER A 61 2.60 4.72 -3.90
C SER A 61 1.81 5.99 -3.59
N GLY A 62 2.50 7.12 -3.39
CA GLY A 62 1.89 8.43 -3.19
C GLY A 62 1.00 8.86 -4.35
N ILE A 63 1.42 8.61 -5.61
CA ILE A 63 0.59 8.85 -6.80
C ILE A 63 -0.70 8.04 -6.73
N VAL A 64 -0.59 6.73 -6.44
CA VAL A 64 -1.75 5.82 -6.44
C VAL A 64 -2.72 6.15 -5.30
N ILE A 65 -2.21 6.48 -4.11
CA ILE A 65 -3.04 6.84 -2.95
C ILE A 65 -3.64 8.24 -3.15
N GLY A 66 -2.83 9.22 -3.54
CA GLY A 66 -3.25 10.61 -3.75
C GLY A 66 -4.31 10.76 -4.84
N SER A 67 -4.19 9.99 -5.93
CA SER A 67 -5.16 10.00 -7.05
C SER A 67 -6.54 9.45 -6.66
N ARG A 68 -6.68 8.84 -5.49
CA ARG A 68 -7.98 8.36 -4.98
C ARG A 68 -8.77 9.44 -4.26
N PHE A 69 -8.13 10.52 -3.81
CA PHE A 69 -8.82 11.62 -3.13
C PHE A 69 -9.57 12.47 -4.14
N THR A 70 -10.88 12.61 -3.96
CA THR A 70 -11.79 13.36 -4.82
C THR A 70 -12.41 14.55 -4.08
N ARG A 71 -12.99 15.50 -4.84
CA ARG A 71 -13.74 16.62 -4.26
C ARG A 71 -14.90 16.16 -3.37
N SER A 72 -15.58 15.08 -3.75
CA SER A 72 -16.68 14.50 -2.98
C SER A 72 -16.25 14.02 -1.60
N ASP A 73 -15.00 13.55 -1.45
CA ASP A 73 -14.49 13.07 -0.17
C ASP A 73 -14.40 14.20 0.86
N ILE A 74 -14.08 15.44 0.44
CA ILE A 74 -14.07 16.61 1.33
C ILE A 74 -15.46 16.90 1.89
N ALA A 75 -16.48 16.83 1.02
CA ALA A 75 -17.86 17.05 1.43
C ALA A 75 -18.33 15.94 2.39
N MET A 76 -17.88 14.71 2.17
CA MET A 76 -18.11 13.59 3.09
C MET A 76 -17.40 13.80 4.43
N PHE A 77 -16.15 14.26 4.43
CA PHE A 77 -15.39 14.57 5.64
C PHE A 77 -16.09 15.63 6.50
N ARG A 78 -16.80 16.59 5.93
CA ARG A 78 -17.60 17.55 6.72
C ARG A 78 -18.76 16.89 7.48
N ARG A 79 -19.32 15.80 6.96
CA ARG A 79 -20.46 15.09 7.57
C ARG A 79 -20.01 14.00 8.56
N VAL A 80 -18.90 13.33 8.26
CA VAL A 80 -18.44 12.14 9.00
C VAL A 80 -17.08 12.35 9.67
N GLY A 81 -16.52 13.56 9.62
CA GLY A 81 -15.16 13.86 10.08
C GLY A 81 -14.95 13.60 11.56
N LEU A 82 -15.90 13.96 12.42
CA LEU A 82 -15.80 13.71 13.86
C LEU A 82 -15.86 12.20 14.18
N PRO A 83 -16.86 11.42 13.70
CA PRO A 83 -16.84 9.96 13.85
C PRO A 83 -15.57 9.30 13.28
N ALA A 84 -15.11 9.74 12.10
CA ALA A 84 -13.91 9.20 11.47
C ALA A 84 -12.66 9.49 12.31
N LEU A 85 -12.53 10.69 12.87
CA LEU A 85 -11.42 11.06 13.74
C LEU A 85 -11.42 10.20 15.01
N VAL A 86 -12.57 10.03 15.66
CA VAL A 86 -12.71 9.16 16.84
C VAL A 86 -12.30 7.73 16.50
N PHE A 87 -12.74 7.21 15.35
CA PHE A 87 -12.35 5.88 14.88
C PHE A 87 -10.83 5.76 14.66
N VAL A 88 -10.20 6.72 14.00
CA VAL A 88 -8.75 6.74 13.78
C VAL A 88 -7.98 6.79 15.11
N VAL A 89 -8.42 7.63 16.05
CA VAL A 89 -7.80 7.71 17.39
C VAL A 89 -7.94 6.39 18.15
N MET A 90 -9.13 5.76 18.13
CA MET A 90 -9.32 4.45 18.76
C MET A 90 -8.45 3.36 18.13
N LEU A 91 -8.38 3.33 16.80
CA LEU A 91 -7.50 2.40 16.09
C LEU A 91 -6.04 2.62 16.47
N MET A 92 -5.60 3.88 16.56
CA MET A 92 -4.24 4.23 16.95
C MET A 92 -3.93 3.78 18.38
N LEU A 93 -4.83 4.03 19.32
CA LEU A 93 -4.67 3.59 20.72
C LEU A 93 -4.58 2.07 20.85
N LEU A 94 -5.49 1.34 20.18
CA LEU A 94 -5.42 -0.11 20.13
C LEU A 94 -4.13 -0.59 19.48
N ASN A 95 -3.69 0.07 18.40
CA ASN A 95 -2.45 -0.28 17.73
C ASN A 95 -1.24 -0.14 18.65
N VAL A 96 -1.13 0.97 19.40
CA VAL A 96 -0.07 1.17 20.39
C VAL A 96 -0.12 0.10 21.48
N LEU A 97 -1.31 -0.26 21.97
CA LEU A 97 -1.46 -1.29 22.99
C LEU A 97 -1.00 -2.66 22.51
N PHE A 98 -1.44 -3.09 21.32
CA PHE A 98 -1.02 -4.35 20.72
C PHE A 98 0.47 -4.35 20.36
N ALA A 99 1.00 -3.22 19.87
CA ALA A 99 2.42 -3.07 19.59
C ALA A 99 3.27 -3.23 20.84
N ALA A 100 2.87 -2.63 21.97
CA ALA A 100 3.55 -2.79 23.25
C ALA A 100 3.48 -4.24 23.75
N TRP A 101 2.31 -4.89 23.63
CA TRP A 101 2.16 -6.30 23.99
C TRP A 101 3.02 -7.22 23.12
N MET A 102 3.06 -6.98 21.81
CA MET A 102 3.87 -7.73 20.86
C MET A 102 5.36 -7.53 21.13
N ALA A 103 5.81 -6.29 21.37
CA ALA A 103 7.20 -5.99 21.71
C ALA A 103 7.63 -6.63 23.04
N HIS A 104 6.69 -6.84 23.98
CA HIS A 104 6.98 -7.54 25.24
C HIS A 104 6.99 -9.07 25.09
N SER A 105 6.14 -9.62 24.23
CA SER A 105 5.99 -11.07 24.04
C SER A 105 6.87 -11.67 22.94
N SER A 106 7.53 -10.82 22.13
CA SER A 106 8.40 -11.23 21.02
C SER A 106 9.74 -10.50 21.08
N SER A 107 10.70 -10.91 20.24
CA SER A 107 12.01 -10.25 20.10
C SER A 107 11.99 -9.01 19.20
N LEU A 108 10.80 -8.55 18.77
CA LEU A 108 10.66 -7.43 17.86
C LEU A 108 10.77 -6.08 18.61
N SER A 109 11.39 -5.09 17.97
CA SER A 109 11.41 -3.73 18.51
C SER A 109 9.99 -3.14 18.57
N LEU A 110 9.78 -2.15 19.45
CA LEU A 110 8.49 -1.47 19.59
C LEU A 110 8.05 -0.84 18.27
N VAL A 111 8.99 -0.25 17.52
CA VAL A 111 8.73 0.38 16.22
C VAL A 111 8.30 -0.67 15.18
N THR A 112 9.00 -1.81 15.11
CA THR A 112 8.63 -2.94 14.22
C THR A 112 7.26 -3.48 14.56
N SER A 113 6.99 -3.70 15.85
CA SER A 113 5.69 -4.17 16.34
C SER A 113 4.56 -3.19 16.03
N PHE A 114 4.83 -1.88 16.12
CA PHE A 114 3.86 -0.83 15.82
C PHE A 114 3.45 -0.83 14.35
N PHE A 115 4.42 -0.87 13.43
CA PHE A 115 4.12 -0.93 12.00
C PHE A 115 3.56 -2.28 11.57
N ALA A 116 3.93 -3.38 12.22
CA ALA A 116 3.35 -4.70 11.96
C ALA A 116 1.84 -4.76 12.30
N CYS A 117 1.43 -4.10 13.38
CA CYS A 117 0.04 -4.04 13.82
C CYS A 117 -0.77 -2.97 13.07
N ALA A 118 -0.13 -1.89 12.59
CA ALA A 118 -0.78 -0.73 12.02
C ALA A 118 -1.64 -1.07 10.79
N PRO A 119 -2.90 -0.58 10.68
CA PRO A 119 -3.72 -0.77 9.50
C PRO A 119 -3.15 -0.02 8.30
N GLY A 120 -3.09 -0.66 7.13
CA GLY A 120 -2.55 -0.06 5.90
C GLY A 120 -2.16 -1.11 4.85
N GLY A 121 -1.53 -0.65 3.77
CA GLY A 121 -0.99 -1.53 2.73
C GLY A 121 0.32 -2.20 3.18
N VAL A 122 0.47 -3.49 2.85
CA VAL A 122 1.66 -4.30 3.21
C VAL A 122 2.94 -3.61 2.74
N SER A 123 3.01 -3.27 1.45
CA SER A 123 4.16 -2.61 0.84
C SER A 123 4.39 -1.20 1.42
N ASP A 124 3.33 -0.41 1.57
CA ASP A 124 3.45 0.99 2.01
C ASP A 124 3.98 1.07 3.44
N LEU A 125 3.41 0.29 4.36
CA LEU A 125 3.82 0.32 5.76
C LEU A 125 5.18 -0.34 5.98
N ALA A 126 5.57 -1.35 5.19
CA ALA A 126 6.92 -1.89 5.21
C ALA A 126 7.95 -0.84 4.78
N LEU A 127 7.65 -0.08 3.73
CA LEU A 127 8.47 1.05 3.29
C LEU A 127 8.56 2.10 4.38
N VAL A 128 7.44 2.58 4.93
CA VAL A 128 7.45 3.58 6.01
C VAL A 128 8.22 3.06 7.24
N ALA A 129 8.04 1.80 7.63
CA ALA A 129 8.73 1.23 8.77
C ALA A 129 10.26 1.32 8.65
N ALA A 130 10.80 1.13 7.43
CA ALA A 130 12.22 1.30 7.19
C ALA A 130 12.73 2.76 7.35
N ASP A 131 11.89 3.80 7.22
CA ASP A 131 12.29 5.19 7.55
C ASP A 131 12.57 5.33 9.04
N PHE A 132 11.85 4.56 9.85
CA PHE A 132 11.98 4.58 11.30
C PHE A 132 12.99 3.53 11.81
N GLY A 133 13.78 2.93 10.92
CA GLY A 133 14.78 1.91 11.26
C GLY A 133 14.19 0.60 11.76
N ALA A 134 12.92 0.31 11.43
CA ALA A 134 12.29 -0.95 11.78
C ALA A 134 12.66 -2.07 10.79
N ASP A 135 12.46 -3.32 11.22
CA ASP A 135 12.69 -4.49 10.40
C ASP A 135 11.58 -4.65 9.36
N MET A 136 11.88 -4.25 8.11
CA MET A 136 10.93 -4.27 7.00
C MET A 136 10.39 -5.67 6.70
N GLU A 137 11.23 -6.71 6.84
CA GLU A 137 10.88 -8.09 6.54
C GLU A 137 9.81 -8.62 7.51
N SER A 138 10.02 -8.41 8.80
CA SER A 138 9.09 -8.78 9.87
C SER A 138 7.76 -8.02 9.74
N VAL A 139 7.81 -6.72 9.44
CA VAL A 139 6.60 -5.91 9.21
C VAL A 139 5.80 -6.46 8.03
N SER A 140 6.46 -6.72 6.91
CA SER A 140 5.82 -7.26 5.69
C SER A 140 5.17 -8.61 5.96
N LEU A 141 5.88 -9.50 6.65
CA LEU A 141 5.41 -10.84 6.98
C LEU A 141 4.16 -10.81 7.86
N LEU A 142 4.18 -10.04 8.96
CA LEU A 142 3.05 -9.94 9.88
C LEU A 142 1.83 -9.29 9.22
N GLN A 143 2.03 -8.28 8.37
CA GLN A 143 0.93 -7.68 7.63
C GLN A 143 0.36 -8.60 6.55
N MET A 144 1.19 -9.42 5.91
CA MET A 144 0.74 -10.48 5.03
C MET A 144 -0.15 -11.46 5.81
N PHE A 145 0.30 -11.96 6.96
CA PHE A 145 -0.52 -12.86 7.81
C PHE A 145 -1.87 -12.23 8.15
N ARG A 146 -1.89 -10.96 8.57
CA ARG A 146 -3.12 -10.21 8.82
C ARG A 146 -4.01 -10.16 7.58
N PHE A 147 -3.44 -9.83 6.42
CA PHE A 147 -4.19 -9.69 5.18
C PHE A 147 -4.85 -11.01 4.75
N VAL A 148 -4.10 -12.12 4.83
CA VAL A 148 -4.62 -13.47 4.56
C VAL A 148 -5.74 -13.82 5.51
N PHE A 149 -5.56 -13.56 6.81
CA PHE A 149 -6.58 -13.83 7.80
C PHE A 149 -7.85 -13.00 7.55
N VAL A 150 -7.72 -11.70 7.31
CA VAL A 150 -8.87 -10.84 7.03
C VAL A 150 -9.61 -11.32 5.77
N ILE A 151 -8.92 -11.58 4.67
CA ILE A 151 -9.58 -11.99 3.42
C ILE A 151 -10.22 -13.38 3.53
N SER A 152 -9.61 -14.33 4.24
CA SER A 152 -10.16 -15.68 4.38
C SER A 152 -11.33 -15.75 5.37
N PHE A 153 -11.29 -14.98 6.46
CA PHE A 153 -12.24 -15.11 7.56
C PHE A 153 -13.33 -14.05 7.59
N PHE A 154 -13.06 -12.80 7.17
CA PHE A 154 -14.06 -11.73 7.27
C PHE A 154 -15.24 -11.92 6.30
N PRO A 155 -15.07 -12.25 5.01
CA PRO A 155 -16.22 -12.38 4.12
C PRO A 155 -17.24 -13.44 4.57
N PRO A 156 -16.83 -14.65 4.99
CA PRO A 156 -17.76 -15.62 5.58
C PRO A 156 -18.42 -15.12 6.88
N LEU A 157 -17.66 -14.46 7.76
CA LEU A 157 -18.17 -13.92 9.02
C LEU A 157 -19.25 -12.85 8.77
N VAL A 158 -18.95 -11.87 7.90
CA VAL A 158 -19.88 -10.82 7.49
C VAL A 158 -21.13 -11.43 6.86
N LYS A 159 -20.97 -12.40 5.95
CA LYS A 159 -22.11 -13.09 5.33
C LYS A 159 -23.02 -13.75 6.36
N ARG A 160 -22.47 -14.36 7.42
CA ARG A 160 -23.27 -14.99 8.48
C ARG A 160 -23.97 -13.98 9.38
N LEU A 161 -23.27 -12.92 9.80
CA LEU A 161 -23.81 -11.91 10.71
C LEU A 161 -24.87 -11.02 10.05
N PHE A 162 -24.64 -10.66 8.78
CA PHE A 162 -25.48 -9.70 8.04
C PHE A 162 -26.36 -10.38 6.98
N SER A 163 -26.54 -11.71 7.02
CA SER A 163 -27.33 -12.48 6.04
C SER A 163 -28.77 -12.01 5.88
N LYS A 164 -29.31 -11.21 6.81
CA LYS A 164 -30.69 -10.70 6.82
C LYS A 164 -30.81 -9.23 6.38
N GLN A 165 -29.71 -8.50 6.19
CA GLN A 165 -29.72 -7.05 5.96
C GLN A 165 -29.12 -6.72 4.60
N ALA A 166 -30.04 -6.50 3.64
CA ALA A 166 -29.83 -6.09 2.25
C ALA A 166 -28.93 -7.02 1.40
N PRO A 167 -29.22 -7.18 0.09
CA PRO A 167 -28.30 -7.87 -0.80
C PRO A 167 -26.94 -7.18 -0.73
N ILE A 168 -25.88 -7.95 -0.45
CA ILE A 168 -24.50 -7.48 -0.56
C ILE A 168 -24.33 -6.96 -1.99
N ARG A 169 -24.40 -5.63 -2.18
CA ARG A 169 -24.08 -5.03 -3.47
C ARG A 169 -22.65 -5.43 -3.76
N HIS A 170 -22.43 -6.11 -4.88
CA HIS A 170 -21.07 -6.38 -5.33
C HIS A 170 -20.30 -5.07 -5.30
N ALA A 171 -19.15 -5.07 -4.62
CA ALA A 171 -18.25 -3.92 -4.63
C ALA A 171 -18.05 -3.53 -6.09
N VAL A 172 -18.30 -2.25 -6.42
CA VAL A 172 -17.96 -1.74 -7.75
C VAL A 172 -16.48 -2.10 -7.98
N PRO A 173 -16.14 -2.83 -9.05
CA PRO A 173 -14.76 -3.24 -9.29
C PRO A 173 -13.86 -2.01 -9.18
N ILE A 174 -12.73 -2.12 -8.47
CA ILE A 174 -11.79 -0.99 -8.29
C ILE A 174 -11.34 -0.43 -9.66
N ASP A 175 -11.45 -1.25 -10.71
CA ASP A 175 -11.16 -0.92 -12.10
C ASP A 175 -12.20 0.04 -12.71
N SER A 176 -13.32 0.33 -12.06
CA SER A 176 -14.28 1.35 -12.53
C SER A 176 -13.75 2.78 -12.42
N VAL A 177 -12.70 3.00 -11.60
CA VAL A 177 -11.97 4.27 -11.58
C VAL A 177 -10.94 4.32 -12.72
N ALA A 178 -10.38 3.17 -13.10
CA ALA A 178 -9.55 3.01 -14.30
C ALA A 178 -10.39 3.15 -15.60
N GLY A 179 -11.69 2.84 -15.54
CA GLY A 179 -12.68 2.98 -16.62
C GLY A 179 -13.04 4.41 -17.04
N ARG A 180 -12.15 5.39 -16.89
CA ARG A 180 -12.19 6.66 -17.65
C ARG A 180 -11.55 6.50 -19.05
N GLU A 181 -11.37 5.27 -19.52
CA GLU A 181 -10.88 4.93 -20.87
C GLU A 181 -11.86 5.33 -21.99
N GLY A 182 -13.11 5.67 -21.66
CA GLY A 182 -14.08 6.20 -22.62
C GLY A 182 -13.97 7.71 -22.80
N VAL A 183 -13.42 8.14 -23.95
CA VAL A 183 -13.42 9.54 -24.48
C VAL A 183 -12.42 10.51 -23.82
N VAL A 184 -11.17 10.10 -23.61
CA VAL A 184 -10.06 11.05 -23.38
C VAL A 184 -9.05 10.86 -24.50
N SER A 185 -8.78 11.92 -25.27
CA SER A 185 -7.71 11.90 -26.28
C SER A 185 -6.40 11.44 -25.63
N ASP A 186 -5.70 10.48 -26.22
CA ASP A 186 -4.45 9.91 -25.69
C ASP A 186 -3.48 10.99 -25.21
N ARG A 187 -3.39 12.10 -25.95
CA ARG A 187 -2.56 13.25 -25.60
C ARG A 187 -2.92 13.86 -24.24
N THR A 188 -4.20 13.97 -23.91
CA THR A 188 -4.68 14.52 -22.64
C THR A 188 -4.40 13.54 -21.49
N ALA A 189 -4.51 12.23 -21.73
CA ALA A 189 -4.17 11.20 -20.75
C ALA A 189 -2.67 11.22 -20.37
N TYR A 190 -1.79 11.26 -21.37
CA TYR A 190 -0.33 11.35 -21.13
C TYR A 190 0.07 12.68 -20.48
N THR A 191 -0.57 13.79 -20.85
CA THR A 191 -0.29 15.10 -20.23
C THR A 191 -0.70 15.11 -18.75
N ASN A 192 -1.87 14.54 -18.43
CA ASN A 192 -2.35 14.41 -17.06
C ASN A 192 -1.47 13.47 -16.23
N PHE A 193 -0.99 12.37 -16.83
CA PHE A 193 -0.02 11.48 -16.20
C PHE A 193 1.28 12.20 -15.88
N ALA A 194 1.86 12.89 -16.87
CA ALA A 194 3.10 13.64 -16.70
C ALA A 194 2.98 14.73 -15.62
N ALA A 195 1.88 15.49 -15.62
CA ALA A 195 1.62 16.47 -14.57
C ALA A 195 1.53 15.83 -13.18
N THR A 196 0.87 14.68 -13.08
CA THR A 196 0.75 13.92 -11.82
C THR A 196 2.13 13.46 -11.32
N VAL A 197 2.96 12.93 -12.22
CA VAL A 197 4.32 12.47 -11.89
C VAL A 197 5.21 13.63 -11.46
N VAL A 198 5.21 14.76 -12.19
CA VAL A 198 6.02 15.93 -11.85
C VAL A 198 5.64 16.49 -10.48
N LEU A 199 4.34 16.60 -10.20
CA LEU A 199 3.85 17.07 -8.89
C LEU A 199 4.20 16.10 -7.76
N ALA A 200 4.10 14.79 -8.01
CA ALA A 200 4.46 13.77 -7.05
C ALA A 200 5.95 13.79 -6.71
N ILE A 201 6.82 13.89 -7.73
CA ILE A 201 8.26 14.00 -7.53
C ILE A 201 8.59 15.29 -6.77
N GLY A 202 8.03 16.43 -7.19
CA GLY A 202 8.26 17.71 -6.52
C GLY A 202 7.83 17.70 -5.06
N GLY A 203 6.61 17.21 -4.78
CA GLY A 203 6.10 17.09 -3.41
C GLY A 203 6.88 16.09 -2.56
N GLY A 204 7.19 14.92 -3.12
CA GLY A 204 7.93 13.87 -2.43
C GLY A 204 9.35 14.29 -2.08
N VAL A 205 10.11 14.79 -3.06
CA VAL A 205 11.48 15.29 -2.85
C VAL A 205 11.49 16.46 -1.86
N LEU A 206 10.53 17.39 -1.94
CA LEU A 206 10.44 18.49 -0.99
C LEU A 206 10.31 18.00 0.45
N PHE A 207 9.40 17.06 0.71
CA PHE A 207 9.17 16.56 2.07
C PHE A 207 10.30 15.66 2.57
N ASP A 208 10.93 14.91 1.67
CA ASP A 208 12.12 14.12 1.95
C ASP A 208 13.30 15.02 2.36
N LEU A 209 13.52 16.13 1.64
CA LEU A 209 14.55 17.12 1.96
C LEU A 209 14.30 17.84 3.30
N VAL A 210 13.05 17.95 3.73
CA VAL A 210 12.70 18.52 5.04
C VAL A 210 13.03 17.55 6.20
N GLY A 211 13.42 16.31 5.89
CA GLY A 211 13.79 15.29 6.88
C GLY A 211 12.59 14.69 7.60
N ILE A 212 11.40 14.78 6.99
CA ILE A 212 10.19 14.15 7.52
C ILE A 212 10.30 12.64 7.28
N PRO A 213 10.18 11.78 8.30
CA PRO A 213 10.10 10.33 8.09
C PRO A 213 8.92 9.98 7.17
N ALA A 214 9.16 9.18 6.14
CA ALA A 214 8.23 8.92 5.03
C ALA A 214 7.81 10.17 4.25
N GLY A 215 8.69 11.18 4.21
CA GLY A 215 8.48 12.44 3.53
C GLY A 215 8.16 12.25 2.05
N ALA A 216 8.87 11.38 1.34
CA ALA A 216 8.61 11.12 -0.07
C ALA A 216 7.20 10.59 -0.34
N LEU A 217 6.68 9.69 0.50
CA LEU A 217 5.32 9.16 0.41
C LEU A 217 4.28 10.23 0.73
N ILE A 218 4.43 10.91 1.86
CA ILE A 218 3.45 11.91 2.35
C ILE A 218 3.40 13.10 1.39
N GLY A 219 4.56 13.61 0.97
CA GLY A 219 4.67 14.74 0.06
C GLY A 219 4.07 14.44 -1.32
N ALA A 220 4.38 13.28 -1.89
CA ALA A 220 3.78 12.85 -3.16
C ALA A 220 2.26 12.66 -3.04
N MET A 221 1.80 12.02 -1.96
CA MET A 221 0.37 11.80 -1.72
C MET A 221 -0.39 13.13 -1.59
N VAL A 222 0.11 14.08 -0.80
CA VAL A 222 -0.54 15.39 -0.59
C VAL A 222 -0.55 16.19 -1.89
N ALA A 223 0.58 16.27 -2.60
CA ALA A 223 0.66 17.00 -3.87
C ALA A 223 -0.33 16.46 -4.90
N VAL A 224 -0.37 15.13 -5.06
CA VAL A 224 -1.29 14.48 -6.01
C VAL A 224 -2.74 14.58 -5.55
N ALA A 225 -3.03 14.45 -4.26
CA ALA A 225 -4.38 14.61 -3.72
C ALA A 225 -4.90 16.04 -3.97
N VAL A 226 -4.11 17.06 -3.66
CA VAL A 226 -4.48 18.47 -3.91
C VAL A 226 -4.70 18.70 -5.42
N PHE A 227 -3.83 18.18 -6.28
CA PHE A 227 -4.00 18.27 -7.72
C PHE A 227 -5.27 17.57 -8.22
N ASN A 228 -5.56 16.38 -7.70
CA ASN A 228 -6.76 15.63 -8.08
C ASN A 228 -8.03 16.30 -7.57
N MET A 229 -8.00 16.81 -6.35
CA MET A 229 -9.12 17.52 -5.75
C MET A 229 -9.37 18.85 -6.46
N THR A 230 -8.34 19.55 -6.94
CA THR A 230 -8.53 20.82 -7.66
C THR A 230 -8.88 20.62 -9.13
N THR A 231 -8.34 19.60 -9.79
CA THR A 231 -8.41 19.51 -11.25
C THR A 231 -9.22 18.30 -11.73
N SER A 232 -9.46 17.30 -10.88
CA SER A 232 -10.07 16.01 -11.22
C SER A 232 -9.34 15.27 -12.35
N ARG A 233 -8.06 15.62 -12.56
CA ARG A 233 -7.20 15.19 -13.68
C ARG A 233 -6.09 14.23 -13.26
N ALA A 234 -5.92 13.90 -11.98
CA ALA A 234 -4.87 12.94 -11.62
C ALA A 234 -5.22 11.58 -12.21
N TRP A 235 -4.23 10.97 -12.85
CA TRP A 235 -4.40 9.71 -13.56
C TRP A 235 -3.10 8.94 -13.55
N TYR A 236 -3.20 7.61 -13.51
CA TYR A 236 -2.09 6.69 -13.67
C TYR A 236 -2.58 5.44 -14.41
N PRO A 237 -1.70 4.75 -15.16
CA PRO A 237 -2.08 3.56 -15.91
C PRO A 237 -2.26 2.33 -15.01
N SER A 238 -3.14 1.41 -15.39
CA SER A 238 -3.52 0.24 -14.58
C SER A 238 -2.34 -0.69 -14.22
N TRP A 239 -1.33 -0.80 -15.09
CA TRP A 239 -0.12 -1.57 -14.83
C TRP A 239 0.71 -1.02 -13.67
N LEU A 240 0.65 0.30 -13.40
CA LEU A 240 1.41 0.91 -12.30
C LEU A 240 0.94 0.39 -10.95
N ARG A 241 -0.37 0.13 -10.81
CA ARG A 241 -0.94 -0.49 -9.61
C ARG A 241 -0.42 -1.90 -9.38
N PHE A 242 -0.28 -2.68 -10.46
CA PHE A 242 0.27 -4.04 -10.36
C PHE A 242 1.77 -4.02 -10.06
N ALA A 243 2.50 -3.02 -10.57
CA ALA A 243 3.94 -2.88 -10.32
C ALA A 243 4.29 -2.53 -8.86
N ILE A 244 3.37 -1.93 -8.10
CA ILE A 244 3.56 -1.58 -6.67
C ILE A 244 3.22 -2.77 -5.74
N GLN A 245 2.37 -3.70 -6.21
CA GLN A 245 1.84 -4.81 -5.42
C GLN A 245 2.75 -6.04 -5.46
#